data_AF-A0A520C4F7-F1
#
_entry.id   AF-A0A520C4F7-F1
#
_cell.length_a   1.000
_cell.length_b   1.000
_cell.length_c   1.000
_cell.angle_alpha   90.00
_cell.angle_beta   90.00
_cell.angle_gamma   90.00
#
_symmetry.space_group_name_H-M   'P 1'
#
loop_
_entity.id
_entity.type
_entity.pdbx_description
1 polymer ?
#
loop_
_entity_poly.entity_id
_entity_poly.type
_entity_poly.pdbx_seq_one_letter_code
_entity_poly.pdbx_strand_id
1 'polypeptide(L)'
;MKKRSSYRPKPVHLNAVQLAIHGASKLTASEQLAKAARVRCSVEDLCASRGSMDAWADVFDTVNMIEALAAEHLFKRAREFVEAQQQNLVDVMDRHKATGSNVLRPVECAALRDLSALWAEALAEVTMRQLTAAEDRVRRKVAAVLRGKPAAGVRVLVAA
;
A
#
# COMPACT_ATOMS: atom_id res chain seq x y z
N MET A 1 36.75 21.91 3.46
CA MET A 1 36.66 20.45 3.21
C MET A 1 35.41 19.90 3.89
N LYS A 2 34.48 19.28 3.15
CA LYS A 2 33.26 18.68 3.72
C LYS A 2 33.65 17.40 4.47
N LYS A 3 33.40 17.34 5.78
CA LYS A 3 33.74 16.19 6.63
C LYS A 3 33.08 14.92 6.05
N ARG A 4 33.86 13.90 5.70
CA ARG A 4 33.32 12.63 5.20
C ARG A 4 32.46 11.99 6.28
N SER A 5 31.32 11.43 5.89
CA SER A 5 30.45 10.69 6.81
C SER A 5 31.23 9.55 7.47
N SER A 6 31.10 9.41 8.79
CA SER A 6 31.69 8.30 9.53
C SER A 6 31.07 6.98 9.07
N TYR A 7 31.89 5.99 8.74
CA TYR A 7 31.40 4.65 8.41
C TYR A 7 30.60 4.09 9.59
N ARG A 8 29.41 3.56 9.31
CA ARG A 8 28.62 2.79 10.26
C ARG A 8 28.54 1.35 9.71
N PRO A 9 29.19 0.36 10.36
CA PRO A 9 29.15 -1.01 9.88
C PRO A 9 27.71 -1.50 9.85
N LYS A 10 27.34 -2.17 8.75
CA LYS A 10 26.05 -2.87 8.66
C LYS A 10 26.13 -4.16 9.48
N PRO A 11 25.02 -4.61 10.09
CA PRO A 11 24.99 -5.88 10.80
C PRO A 11 25.36 -7.02 9.85
N VAL A 12 26.20 -7.94 10.32
CA VAL A 12 26.54 -9.17 9.61
C VAL A 12 25.57 -10.26 10.07
N HIS A 13 24.80 -10.81 9.13
CA HIS A 13 23.87 -11.90 9.43
C HIS A 13 24.60 -13.24 9.24
N LEU A 14 24.82 -13.98 10.34
CA LEU A 14 25.47 -15.30 10.31
C LEU A 14 24.68 -16.32 9.48
N ASN A 15 23.38 -16.09 9.30
CA ASN A 15 22.44 -16.88 8.50
C ASN A 15 22.11 -16.25 7.13
N ALA A 16 23.00 -15.43 6.56
CA ALA A 16 22.75 -14.66 5.33
C ALA A 16 22.23 -15.50 4.16
N VAL A 17 22.74 -16.73 3.99
CA VAL A 17 22.30 -17.64 2.91
C VAL A 17 20.86 -18.11 3.12
N GLN A 18 20.50 -18.53 4.33
CA GLN A 18 19.13 -18.95 4.66
C GLN A 18 18.14 -17.78 4.49
N LEU A 19 18.54 -16.59 4.93
CA LEU A 19 17.76 -15.37 4.74
C LEU A 19 17.57 -15.03 3.25
N ALA A 20 18.59 -15.26 2.42
CA ALA A 20 18.49 -15.05 0.98
C ALA A 20 17.53 -16.06 0.32
N ILE A 21 17.59 -17.34 0.71
CA ILE A 21 16.68 -18.39 0.23
C ILE A 21 15.24 -18.04 0.60
N HIS A 22 14.99 -17.75 1.88
CA HIS A 22 13.66 -17.37 2.36
C HIS A 22 13.17 -16.08 1.70
N GLY A 23 14.05 -15.10 1.53
CA GLY A 23 13.72 -13.84 0.87
C GLY A 23 13.36 -14.00 -0.61
N ALA A 24 13.92 -15.00 -1.29
CA ALA A 24 13.62 -15.32 -2.69
C ALA A 24 12.34 -16.16 -2.84
N SER A 25 11.85 -16.78 -1.78
CA SER A 25 10.58 -17.50 -1.79
C SER A 25 9.40 -16.56 -1.99
N LYS A 26 8.37 -17.04 -2.71
CA LYS A 26 7.05 -16.41 -2.75
C LYS A 26 6.33 -16.64 -1.42
N LEU A 27 5.29 -15.84 -1.16
CA LEU A 27 4.37 -16.10 -0.06
C LEU A 27 3.70 -17.47 -0.23
N THR A 28 3.39 -18.13 0.87
CA THR A 28 2.54 -19.33 0.84
C THR A 28 1.12 -18.97 0.41
N ALA A 29 0.38 -19.93 -0.16
CA ALA A 29 -1.00 -19.68 -0.61
C ALA A 29 -1.93 -19.21 0.52
N SER A 30 -1.72 -19.69 1.76
CA SER A 30 -2.48 -19.25 2.92
C SER A 30 -2.19 -17.79 3.29
N GLU A 31 -0.93 -17.37 3.24
CA GLU A 31 -0.54 -15.97 3.49
C GLU A 31 -1.08 -15.03 2.41
N GLN A 32 -1.01 -15.44 1.14
CA GLN A 32 -1.59 -14.69 0.02
C GLN A 32 -3.09 -14.51 0.23
N LEU A 33 -3.81 -15.59 0.54
CA LEU A 33 -5.25 -15.56 0.74
C LEU A 33 -5.65 -14.70 1.94
N ALA A 34 -4.93 -14.80 3.05
CA ALA A 34 -5.21 -13.99 4.24
C ALA A 34 -5.01 -12.48 3.97
N LYS A 35 -3.91 -12.12 3.30
CA LYS A 35 -3.62 -10.71 2.95
C LYS A 35 -4.58 -10.16 1.90
N ALA A 36 -4.97 -10.95 0.90
CA ALA A 36 -5.95 -10.55 -0.11
C ALA A 36 -7.37 -10.43 0.48
N ALA A 37 -7.76 -11.37 1.35
CA ALA A 37 -9.09 -11.39 1.97
C ALA A 37 -9.34 -10.14 2.83
N ARG A 38 -8.34 -9.66 3.58
CA ARG A 38 -8.45 -8.43 4.37
C ARG A 38 -8.92 -7.25 3.51
N VAL A 39 -8.21 -6.99 2.41
CA VAL A 39 -8.53 -5.86 1.52
C VAL A 39 -9.87 -6.05 0.84
N ARG A 40 -10.15 -7.27 0.37
CA ARG A 40 -11.44 -7.59 -0.26
C ARG A 40 -12.62 -7.35 0.70
N CYS A 41 -12.52 -7.76 1.96
CA CYS A 41 -13.57 -7.52 2.95
C CYS A 41 -13.79 -6.02 3.19
N SER A 42 -12.69 -5.27 3.38
CA SER A 42 -12.76 -3.80 3.56
C SER A 42 -13.40 -3.11 2.35
N VAL A 43 -13.08 -3.54 1.12
CA VAL A 43 -13.71 -3.03 -0.10
C VAL A 43 -15.21 -3.33 -0.14
N GLU A 44 -15.63 -4.56 0.18
CA GLU A 44 -17.06 -4.91 0.16
C GLU A 44 -17.85 -4.19 1.26
N ASP A 45 -17.28 -3.97 2.44
CA ASP A 45 -17.91 -3.17 3.48
C ASP A 45 -18.05 -1.71 3.08
N LEU A 46 -17.05 -1.13 2.41
CA LEU A 46 -17.12 0.22 1.84
C LEU A 46 -18.19 0.31 0.75
N CYS A 47 -18.24 -0.65 -0.18
CA CYS A 47 -19.26 -0.72 -1.23
C CYS A 47 -20.67 -0.85 -0.66
N ALA A 48 -20.82 -1.54 0.47
CA ALA A 48 -22.08 -1.68 1.19
C ALA A 48 -22.40 -0.51 2.13
N SER A 49 -21.61 0.58 2.11
CA SER A 49 -21.76 1.74 2.99
C SER A 49 -21.70 1.41 4.49
N ARG A 50 -21.04 0.30 4.85
CA ARG A 50 -20.78 -0.15 6.23
C ARG A 50 -19.31 0.00 6.65
N GLY A 51 -18.44 0.44 5.74
CA GLY A 51 -17.01 0.54 6.00
C GLY A 51 -16.68 1.59 7.06
N SER A 52 -15.77 1.23 7.97
CA SER A 52 -15.21 2.12 8.99
C SER A 52 -13.98 2.87 8.47
N MET A 53 -13.39 3.72 9.32
CA MET A 53 -12.09 4.32 9.04
C MET A 53 -10.98 3.27 8.87
N ASP A 54 -11.10 2.10 9.52
CA ASP A 54 -10.14 1.01 9.36
C ASP A 54 -10.23 0.38 7.97
N ALA A 55 -11.45 0.24 7.43
CA ALA A 55 -11.65 -0.23 6.06
C ALA A 55 -11.01 0.73 5.04
N TRP A 56 -11.12 2.04 5.28
CA TRP A 56 -10.40 3.04 4.49
C TRP A 56 -8.89 2.91 4.64
N ALA A 57 -8.38 2.78 5.86
CA ALA A 57 -6.95 2.62 6.13
C ALA A 57 -6.36 1.43 5.37
N ASP A 58 -7.07 0.28 5.37
CA ASP A 58 -6.68 -0.90 4.61
C ASP A 58 -6.57 -0.64 3.10
N VAL A 59 -7.52 0.11 2.54
CA VAL A 59 -7.51 0.49 1.12
C VAL A 59 -6.33 1.43 0.81
N PHE A 60 -6.10 2.45 1.62
CA PHE A 60 -4.99 3.39 1.43
C PHE A 60 -3.62 2.71 1.60
N ASP A 61 -3.47 1.84 2.59
CA ASP A 61 -2.25 1.06 2.79
C ASP A 61 -1.99 0.15 1.59
N THR A 62 -3.04 -0.45 1.01
CA THR A 62 -2.93 -1.27 -0.19
C THR A 62 -2.46 -0.47 -1.39
N VAL A 63 -3.01 0.73 -1.62
CA VAL A 63 -2.55 1.63 -2.68
C VAL A 63 -1.08 2.01 -2.48
N ASN A 64 -0.67 2.35 -1.26
CA ASN A 64 0.72 2.67 -0.94
C ASN A 64 1.65 1.47 -1.18
N MET A 65 1.21 0.25 -0.86
CA MET A 65 1.96 -0.96 -1.11
C MET A 65 2.12 -1.24 -2.60
N ILE A 66 1.05 -1.09 -3.39
CA ILE A 66 1.10 -1.24 -4.85
C ILE A 66 2.02 -0.18 -5.46
N GLU A 67 1.97 1.08 -4.99
CA GLU A 67 2.89 2.14 -5.40
C GLU A 67 4.36 1.74 -5.11
N ALA A 68 4.63 1.22 -3.92
CA ALA A 68 5.97 0.80 -3.51
C ALA A 68 6.50 -0.41 -4.28
N LEU A 69 5.61 -1.33 -4.70
CA LEU A 69 5.93 -2.47 -5.56
C LEU A 69 6.06 -2.08 -7.03
N ALA A 70 5.31 -1.08 -7.50
CA ALA A 70 5.43 -0.55 -8.86
C ALA A 70 6.82 0.02 -9.13
N ALA A 71 7.47 0.58 -8.10
CA ALA A 71 8.86 1.04 -8.17
C ALA A 71 9.87 -0.09 -8.45
N GLU A 72 9.49 -1.37 -8.27
CA GLU A 72 10.28 -2.55 -8.62
C GLU A 72 9.96 -3.09 -10.02
N HIS A 73 9.21 -2.34 -10.84
CA HIS A 73 8.78 -2.73 -12.19
C HIS A 73 7.96 -4.02 -12.29
N LEU A 74 7.31 -4.43 -11.19
CA LEU A 74 6.51 -5.65 -11.14
C LEU A 74 5.21 -5.57 -11.97
N PHE A 75 4.70 -4.35 -12.20
CA PHE A 75 3.46 -4.13 -12.93
C PHE A 75 3.68 -3.13 -14.07
N LYS A 76 3.22 -3.47 -15.27
CA LYS A 76 3.16 -2.50 -16.37
C LYS A 76 2.09 -1.46 -16.06
N ARG A 77 2.39 -0.17 -16.31
CA ARG A 77 1.46 0.96 -16.10
C ARG A 77 0.95 1.14 -14.67
N ALA A 78 1.57 0.52 -13.66
CA ALA A 78 1.08 0.67 -12.28
C ALA A 78 1.11 2.10 -11.76
N ARG A 79 1.98 2.97 -12.29
CA ARG A 79 1.97 4.39 -11.94
C ARG A 79 0.64 5.06 -12.33
N GLU A 80 0.21 4.90 -13.58
CA GLU A 80 -1.06 5.47 -14.06
C GLU A 80 -2.25 4.92 -13.27
N PHE A 81 -2.23 3.61 -12.99
CA PHE A 81 -3.26 2.97 -12.17
C PHE A 81 -3.29 3.54 -10.74
N VAL A 82 -2.14 3.64 -10.08
CA VAL A 82 -2.04 4.18 -8.72
C VAL A 82 -2.48 5.64 -8.67
N GLU A 83 -2.06 6.47 -9.62
CA GLU A 83 -2.47 7.88 -9.69
C GLU A 83 -3.99 8.00 -9.89
N ALA A 84 -4.59 7.19 -10.77
CA ALA A 84 -6.03 7.16 -10.98
C ALA A 84 -6.80 6.70 -9.72
N GLN A 85 -6.30 5.67 -9.02
CA GLN A 85 -6.91 5.20 -7.77
C GLN A 85 -6.79 6.23 -6.66
N GLN A 86 -5.63 6.88 -6.49
CA GLN A 86 -5.42 7.93 -5.51
C GLN A 86 -6.37 9.11 -5.75
N GLN A 87 -6.54 9.51 -7.02
CA GLN A 87 -7.47 10.58 -7.37
C GLN A 87 -8.93 10.20 -7.06
N ASN A 88 -9.34 8.98 -7.42
CA ASN A 88 -10.69 8.48 -7.11
C ASN A 88 -10.96 8.49 -5.59
N LEU A 89 -10.02 7.98 -4.80
CA LEU A 89 -10.12 7.97 -3.33
C LEU A 89 -10.24 9.39 -2.75
N VAL A 90 -9.49 10.34 -3.30
CA VAL A 90 -9.58 11.76 -2.91
C VAL A 90 -10.96 12.34 -3.25
N ASP A 91 -11.47 12.10 -4.46
CA ASP A 91 -12.75 12.63 -4.90
C ASP A 91 -13.91 12.08 -4.07
N VAL A 92 -13.87 10.78 -3.73
CA VAL A 92 -14.83 10.13 -2.83
C VAL A 92 -14.81 10.78 -1.45
N MET A 93 -13.62 10.96 -0.88
CA MET A 93 -13.44 11.55 0.45
C MET A 93 -13.87 13.02 0.50
N ASP A 94 -13.54 13.81 -0.52
CA ASP A 94 -13.93 15.21 -0.61
C ASP A 94 -15.46 15.32 -0.77
N ARG A 95 -16.10 14.41 -1.53
CA ARG A 95 -17.57 14.31 -1.60
C ARG A 95 -18.20 13.90 -0.27
N HIS A 96 -17.62 12.94 0.44
CA HIS A 96 -18.10 12.55 1.77
C HIS A 96 -18.05 13.73 2.73
N LYS A 97 -16.96 14.51 2.73
CA LYS A 97 -16.85 15.73 3.55
C LYS A 97 -17.89 16.79 3.18
N ALA A 98 -18.16 16.96 1.89
CA ALA A 98 -19.11 17.98 1.41
C ALA A 98 -20.58 17.61 1.65
N THR A 99 -20.93 16.33 1.59
CA THR A 99 -22.33 15.87 1.60
C THR A 99 -22.74 15.09 2.85
N GLY A 100 -21.77 14.59 3.63
CA GLY A 100 -21.99 13.65 4.73
C GLY A 100 -22.42 12.25 4.27
N SER A 101 -22.53 11.99 2.96
CA SER A 101 -22.94 10.69 2.42
C SER A 101 -21.74 9.79 2.20
N ASN A 102 -21.77 8.59 2.78
CA ASN A 102 -20.76 7.54 2.63
C ASN A 102 -21.07 6.58 1.47
N VAL A 103 -22.08 6.88 0.65
CA VAL A 103 -22.52 6.01 -0.44
C VAL A 103 -21.59 6.13 -1.64
N LEU A 104 -20.97 5.00 -2.00
CA LEU A 104 -20.14 4.88 -3.18
C LEU A 104 -20.99 4.70 -4.45
N ARG A 105 -20.53 5.33 -5.53
CA ARG A 105 -21.11 5.18 -6.87
C ARG A 105 -20.65 3.85 -7.47
N PRO A 106 -21.41 3.26 -8.41
CA PRO A 106 -21.02 1.99 -9.03
C PRO A 106 -19.61 1.97 -9.63
N VAL A 107 -19.18 3.08 -10.25
CA VAL A 107 -17.83 3.23 -10.82
C VAL A 107 -16.73 3.25 -9.74
N GLU A 108 -17.01 3.81 -8.57
CA GLU A 108 -16.08 3.85 -7.44
C GLU A 108 -15.97 2.46 -6.81
N CYS A 109 -17.10 1.75 -6.64
CA CYS A 109 -17.11 0.36 -6.21
C CYS A 109 -16.30 -0.55 -7.16
N ALA A 110 -16.47 -0.37 -8.47
CA ALA A 110 -15.71 -1.11 -9.47
C ALA A 110 -14.20 -0.83 -9.34
N ALA A 111 -13.80 0.44 -9.22
CA ALA A 111 -12.40 0.81 -9.06
C ALA A 111 -11.76 0.21 -7.80
N LEU A 112 -12.47 0.18 -6.67
CA LEU A 112 -12.00 -0.46 -5.44
C LEU A 112 -11.88 -1.99 -5.57
N ARG A 113 -12.79 -2.63 -6.30
CA ARG A 113 -12.71 -4.07 -6.58
C ARG A 113 -11.53 -4.39 -7.49
N ASP A 114 -11.27 -3.58 -8.51
CA ASP A 114 -10.10 -3.72 -9.38
C ASP A 114 -8.79 -3.58 -8.59
N LEU A 115 -8.75 -2.63 -7.63
CA LEU A 115 -7.63 -2.51 -6.69
C LEU A 115 -7.43 -3.79 -5.88
N SER A 116 -8.49 -4.37 -5.35
CA SER A 116 -8.42 -5.61 -4.56
C SER A 116 -7.95 -6.81 -5.40
N ALA A 117 -8.35 -6.87 -6.67
CA ALA A 117 -7.93 -7.91 -7.60
C ALA A 117 -6.44 -7.75 -7.94
N LEU A 118 -5.99 -6.54 -8.28
CA LEU A 118 -4.59 -6.26 -8.54
C LEU A 118 -3.71 -6.58 -7.32
N TRP A 119 -4.19 -6.32 -6.11
CA TRP A 119 -3.47 -6.69 -4.91
C TRP A 119 -3.31 -8.21 -4.74
N ALA A 120 -4.34 -8.99 -5.06
CA ALA A 120 -4.25 -10.44 -5.03
C ALA A 120 -3.26 -10.97 -6.07
N GLU A 121 -3.27 -10.42 -7.28
CA GLU A 121 -2.29 -10.73 -8.33
C GLU A 121 -0.87 -10.36 -7.89
N ALA A 122 -0.70 -9.21 -7.25
CA ALA A 122 0.57 -8.76 -6.72
C ALA A 122 1.15 -9.76 -5.70
N LEU A 123 0.32 -10.21 -4.76
CA LEU A 123 0.73 -11.16 -3.72
C LEU A 123 1.16 -12.53 -4.29
N ALA A 124 0.60 -12.93 -5.43
CA ALA A 124 0.97 -14.18 -6.10
C ALA A 124 2.35 -14.11 -6.78
N GLU A 125 2.82 -12.92 -7.14
CA GLU A 125 4.07 -12.74 -7.88
C GLU A 125 5.24 -12.26 -7.03
N VAL A 126 4.99 -11.51 -5.96
CA VAL A 126 6.06 -10.95 -5.13
C VAL A 126 6.80 -12.00 -4.31
N THR A 127 8.11 -11.83 -4.23
CA THR A 127 8.94 -12.53 -3.24
C THR A 127 8.77 -11.88 -1.87
N MET A 128 9.04 -12.65 -0.82
CA MET A 128 9.00 -12.15 0.57
C MET A 128 9.92 -10.93 0.74
N ARG A 129 11.11 -10.94 0.12
CA ARG A 129 12.04 -9.81 0.18
C ARG A 129 11.47 -8.55 -0.48
N GLN A 130 10.82 -8.66 -1.62
CA GLN A 130 10.21 -7.52 -2.31
C GLN A 130 9.06 -6.94 -1.47
N LEU A 131 8.22 -7.80 -0.88
CA LEU A 131 7.14 -7.39 -0.02
C LEU A 131 7.67 -6.63 1.21
N THR A 132 8.64 -7.18 1.93
CA THR A 132 9.25 -6.51 3.10
C THR A 132 9.93 -5.20 2.72
N ALA A 133 10.62 -5.15 1.56
CA ALA A 133 11.23 -3.92 1.08
C ALA A 133 10.19 -2.83 0.76
N ALA A 134 9.04 -3.22 0.19
CA ALA A 134 7.92 -2.31 -0.05
C ALA A 134 7.29 -1.82 1.26
N GLU A 135 7.05 -2.72 2.23
CA GLU A 135 6.55 -2.36 3.56
C GLU A 135 7.46 -1.35 4.26
N ASP A 136 8.78 -1.56 4.19
CA ASP A 136 9.78 -0.64 4.73
C ASP A 136 9.74 0.74 4.06
N ARG A 137 9.54 0.79 2.74
CA ARG A 137 9.41 2.07 2.00
C ARG A 137 8.16 2.82 2.43
N VAL A 138 7.02 2.14 2.49
CA VAL A 138 5.76 2.72 2.95
C VAL A 138 5.91 3.25 4.37
N ARG A 139 6.48 2.44 5.28
CA ARG A 139 6.73 2.85 6.67
C ARG A 139 7.61 4.09 6.77
N ARG A 140 8.68 4.17 5.97
CA ARG A 140 9.55 5.35 5.92
C ARG A 140 8.82 6.58 5.37
N LYS A 141 7.99 6.42 4.34
CA LYS A 141 7.15 7.49 3.75
C LYS A 141 6.18 8.03 4.79
N VAL A 142 5.42 7.15 5.45
CA VAL A 142 4.48 7.51 6.53
C VAL A 142 5.21 8.18 7.70
N ALA A 143 6.33 7.63 8.16
CA ALA A 143 7.10 8.24 9.24
C ALA A 143 7.68 9.63 8.88
N ALA A 144 8.02 9.88 7.60
CA ALA A 144 8.45 11.20 7.15
C ALA A 144 7.30 12.22 7.18
N VAL A 145 6.12 11.79 6.74
CA VAL A 145 4.88 12.57 6.79
C VAL A 145 4.53 12.94 8.24
N LEU A 146 4.53 11.97 9.16
CA LEU A 146 4.24 12.20 10.58
C LEU A 146 5.23 13.14 11.26
N ARG A 147 6.48 13.22 10.78
CA ARG A 147 7.49 14.18 11.27
C ARG A 147 7.36 15.58 10.65
N GLY A 148 6.26 15.88 9.97
CA GLY A 148 6.04 17.19 9.34
C GLY A 148 6.92 17.43 8.12
N LYS A 149 7.45 16.36 7.49
CA LYS A 149 8.20 16.42 6.23
C LYS A 149 7.48 15.65 5.13
N PRO A 150 6.20 15.96 4.82
CA PRO A 150 5.52 15.35 3.69
C PRO A 150 6.24 15.75 2.39
N ALA A 151 6.32 14.83 1.45
CA ALA A 151 6.70 15.18 0.08
C ALA A 151 5.62 16.09 -0.53
N ALA A 152 5.98 16.91 -1.52
CA ALA A 152 5.04 17.78 -2.20
C ALA A 152 3.85 16.96 -2.76
N GLY A 153 2.62 17.41 -2.48
CA GLY A 153 1.39 16.76 -2.96
C GLY A 153 0.85 15.63 -2.07
N VAL A 154 1.48 15.29 -0.95
CA VAL A 154 0.99 14.23 -0.04
C VAL A 154 -0.19 14.74 0.80
N ARG A 155 -1.36 14.12 0.68
CA ARG A 155 -2.49 14.30 1.60
C ARG A 155 -2.46 13.23 2.70
N VAL A 156 -2.64 13.65 3.95
CA VAL A 156 -2.67 12.77 5.13
C VAL A 156 -4.09 12.67 5.63
N LEU A 157 -4.55 11.45 5.87
CA LEU A 157 -5.82 11.21 6.53
C LEU A 157 -5.55 11.00 8.02
N VAL A 158 -6.14 11.86 8.83
CA VAL A 158 -6.11 11.75 10.28
C VAL A 158 -7.53 11.39 10.70
N ALA A 159 -7.69 10.32 11.47
CA ALA A 159 -8.96 10.04 12.14
C ALA A 159 -9.25 11.20 13.10
N ALA A 160 -10.43 11.81 12.95
CA ALA A 160 -10.90 12.87 13.83
C ALA A 160 -11.28 12.33 15.22
#